data_AF-A0A2J6TIR0-F1
#
_entry.id   AF-A0A2J6TIR0-F1
#
_cell.length_a   1.000
_cell.length_b   1.000
_cell.length_c   1.000
_cell.angle_alpha   90.00
_cell.angle_beta   90.00
_cell.angle_gamma   90.00
#
_symmetry.space_group_name_H-M   'P 1'
#
loop_
_entity.id
_entity.type
_entity.pdbx_description
1 polymer ?
#
loop_
_entity_poly.entity_id
_entity_poly.type
_entity_poly.pdbx_seq_one_letter_code
_entity_poly.pdbx_strand_id
1 'polypeptide(L)'
;MPAFTKPPKSHLMTYRIGRGEQGVLTYEPYKSYLLPHWRFRTVPIAQASSETLWNKFLEFYEQNDFVGMDMARKFIQMGMTRSKRYANYKGGRKYVDGRGKGNMIEKSKGHDGEKEKEKASGIFKEVWERCRHHQGYQEMKKEFLRVQKEWLKTEGRVKPEDQEVERMPKKRNNSRIKVEDANETGVALQGRDSRSNLTERASLS
;
A
#
# COMPACT_ATOMS: atom_id res chain seq x y z
N MET A 1 17.62 16.26 5.25
CA MET A 1 16.68 15.14 5.44
C MET A 1 16.52 14.91 6.94
N PRO A 2 15.31 14.70 7.46
CA PRO A 2 15.14 14.37 8.87
C PRO A 2 15.91 13.08 9.19
N ALA A 3 16.54 13.04 10.37
CA ALA A 3 17.24 11.85 10.85
C ALA A 3 16.25 10.69 11.01
N PHE A 4 16.65 9.47 10.64
CA PHE A 4 15.85 8.28 10.88
C PHE A 4 15.94 7.90 12.35
N THR A 5 14.77 7.74 12.99
CA THR A 5 14.65 7.20 14.34
C THR A 5 13.97 5.84 14.28
N LYS A 6 14.67 4.82 14.79
CA LYS A 6 14.14 3.46 14.86
C LYS A 6 12.89 3.43 15.76
N PRO A 7 11.74 2.92 15.27
CA PRO A 7 10.53 2.78 16.08
C PRO A 7 10.71 1.84 17.28
N PRO A 8 9.88 1.98 18.33
CA PRO A 8 9.90 1.07 19.47
C PRO A 8 9.54 -0.36 19.06
N LYS A 9 9.96 -1.34 19.86
CA LYS A 9 9.75 -2.77 19.61
C LYS A 9 8.28 -3.12 19.32
N SER A 10 7.33 -2.56 20.08
CA SER A 10 5.89 -2.79 19.87
C SER A 10 5.45 -2.43 18.45
N HIS A 11 5.93 -1.31 17.92
CA HIS A 11 5.68 -0.91 16.54
C HIS A 11 6.28 -1.93 15.57
N LEU A 12 7.56 -2.29 15.73
CA LEU A 12 8.25 -3.25 14.85
C LEU A 12 7.56 -4.62 14.81
N MET A 13 6.97 -5.07 15.93
CA MET A 13 6.28 -6.36 16.00
C MET A 13 4.95 -6.40 15.22
N THR A 14 4.42 -5.25 14.82
CA THR A 14 3.26 -5.17 13.90
C THR A 14 3.64 -5.42 12.44
N TYR A 15 4.92 -5.32 12.08
CA TYR A 15 5.40 -5.54 10.71
C TYR A 15 5.12 -6.96 10.24
N ARG A 16 4.60 -7.13 9.01
CA ARG A 16 4.37 -8.46 8.42
C ARG A 16 5.23 -8.64 7.18
N ILE A 17 5.99 -9.73 7.15
CA ILE A 17 6.77 -10.12 5.97
C ILE A 17 5.81 -10.63 4.88
N GLY A 18 5.31 -9.70 4.06
CA GLY A 18 4.45 -10.02 2.91
C GLY A 18 5.20 -10.66 1.74
N ARG A 19 4.45 -11.10 0.72
CA ARG A 19 5.00 -11.66 -0.51
C ARG A 19 5.57 -10.56 -1.40
N GLY A 20 6.82 -10.71 -1.83
CA GLY A 20 7.47 -9.75 -2.72
C GLY A 20 7.59 -8.35 -2.09
N GLU A 21 6.98 -7.35 -2.73
CA GLU A 21 6.99 -5.93 -2.33
C GLU A 21 5.78 -5.50 -1.48
N GLN A 22 4.93 -6.43 -1.04
CA GLN A 22 3.75 -6.09 -0.22
C GLN A 22 4.13 -5.35 1.08
N GLY A 23 3.40 -4.26 1.35
CA GLY A 23 3.57 -3.39 2.52
C GLY A 23 4.68 -2.34 2.43
N VAL A 24 5.50 -2.34 1.36
CA VAL A 24 6.66 -1.44 1.22
C VAL A 24 6.27 0.05 1.18
N LEU A 25 5.06 0.36 0.70
CA LEU A 25 4.55 1.74 0.59
C LEU A 25 3.59 2.14 1.73
N THR A 26 3.50 1.35 2.80
CA THR A 26 2.54 1.62 3.89
C THR A 26 3.16 1.60 5.29
N TYR A 27 4.36 1.04 5.46
CA TYR A 27 4.96 0.86 6.77
C TYR A 27 5.91 2.01 7.12
N GLU A 28 5.45 2.92 7.97
CA GLU A 28 6.23 4.08 8.45
C GLU A 28 7.13 3.72 9.64
N PRO A 29 8.19 4.50 9.93
CA PRO A 29 8.74 5.63 9.17
C PRO A 29 9.62 5.19 7.99
N TYR A 30 9.83 3.88 7.83
CA TYR A 30 10.70 3.29 6.80
C TYR A 30 10.31 3.69 5.39
N LYS A 31 9.01 3.71 5.08
CA LYS A 31 8.51 4.21 3.78
C LYS A 31 9.03 5.61 3.52
N SER A 32 8.72 6.55 4.40
CA SER A 32 9.08 7.96 4.20
C SER A 32 10.58 8.18 4.13
N TYR A 33 11.35 7.38 4.87
CA TYR A 33 12.80 7.45 4.86
C TYR A 33 13.42 6.90 3.56
N LEU A 34 12.93 5.77 3.04
CA LEU A 34 13.52 5.08 1.88
C LEU A 34 12.99 5.56 0.53
N LEU A 35 11.72 5.97 0.46
CA LEU A 35 11.05 6.36 -0.80
C LEU A 35 11.74 7.50 -1.58
N PRO A 36 12.34 8.53 -0.95
CA PRO A 36 13.07 9.57 -1.68
C PRO A 36 14.26 9.04 -2.48
N HIS A 37 14.88 7.96 -2.02
CA HIS A 37 16.06 7.35 -2.63
C HIS A 37 15.74 6.39 -3.78
N TRP A 38 14.45 6.07 -3.98
CA TRP A 38 14.01 5.11 -4.98
C TRP A 38 13.70 5.79 -6.33
N ARG A 39 14.60 5.66 -7.30
CA ARG A 39 14.54 6.30 -8.63
C ARG A 39 15.11 5.39 -9.71
N PHE A 40 14.54 5.40 -10.91
CA PHE A 40 14.97 4.51 -12.01
C PHE A 40 14.69 5.12 -13.39
N ARG A 41 14.80 6.45 -13.52
CA ARG A 41 14.45 7.13 -14.79
C ARG A 41 15.41 6.73 -15.91
N THR A 42 16.71 6.76 -15.63
CA THR A 42 17.81 6.39 -16.52
C THR A 42 18.72 5.38 -15.83
N VAL A 43 19.61 4.75 -16.57
CA VAL A 43 20.62 3.81 -16.03
C VAL A 43 21.48 4.44 -14.93
N PRO A 44 22.09 5.63 -15.09
CA PRO A 44 22.86 6.26 -14.02
C PRO A 44 22.04 6.53 -12.75
N ILE A 45 20.77 6.94 -12.91
CA ILE A 45 19.87 7.17 -11.78
C ILE A 45 19.54 5.85 -11.07
N ALA A 46 19.32 4.77 -11.82
CA ALA A 46 19.06 3.45 -11.25
C ALA A 46 20.27 2.92 -10.49
N GLN A 47 21.48 3.12 -11.01
CA GLN A 47 22.74 2.76 -10.34
C GLN A 47 22.82 3.46 -8.97
N ALA A 48 22.79 4.79 -8.96
CA ALA A 48 22.88 5.60 -7.74
C ALA A 48 21.76 5.27 -6.74
N SER A 49 20.53 5.05 -7.23
CA SER A 49 19.39 4.67 -6.40
C SER A 49 19.58 3.30 -5.74
N SER A 50 19.99 2.30 -6.52
CA SER A 50 20.20 0.93 -6.02
C SER A 50 21.35 0.87 -5.00
N GLU A 51 22.44 1.60 -5.25
CA GLU A 51 23.57 1.71 -4.34
C GLU A 51 23.21 2.43 -3.05
N THR A 52 22.46 3.53 -3.13
CA THR A 52 21.96 4.23 -1.94
C THR A 52 21.09 3.31 -1.09
N LEU A 53 20.16 2.58 -1.70
CA LEU A 53 19.28 1.65 -0.99
C LEU A 53 20.04 0.45 -0.42
N TRP A 54 21.09 -0.01 -1.10
CA TRP A 54 22.01 -1.01 -0.59
C TRP A 54 22.76 -0.52 0.65
N ASN A 55 23.25 0.71 0.64
CA ASN A 55 23.91 1.31 1.81
C ASN A 55 22.92 1.45 2.98
N LYS A 56 21.66 1.85 2.72
CA LYS A 56 20.61 1.84 3.76
C LYS A 56 20.33 0.45 4.32
N PHE A 57 20.34 -0.58 3.48
CA PHE A 57 20.22 -1.97 3.93
C PHE A 57 21.35 -2.35 4.91
N LEU A 58 22.60 -1.95 4.62
CA LEU A 58 23.73 -2.20 5.51
C LEU A 58 23.68 -1.35 6.80
N GLU A 59 23.30 -0.08 6.73
CA GLU A 59 23.08 0.76 7.91
C GLU A 59 22.07 0.12 8.88
N PHE A 60 20.96 -0.42 8.35
CA PHE A 60 19.98 -1.13 9.17
C PHE A 60 20.50 -2.44 9.76
N TYR A 61 21.40 -3.12 9.04
CA TYR A 61 22.07 -4.31 9.55
C TYR A 61 22.92 -3.96 10.78
N GLU A 62 23.76 -2.92 10.68
CA GLU A 62 24.59 -2.42 11.78
C GLU A 62 23.76 -1.98 13.00
N GLN A 63 22.55 -1.44 12.76
CA GLN A 63 21.60 -1.03 13.80
C GLN A 63 20.75 -2.18 14.38
N ASN A 64 21.03 -3.44 14.00
CA ASN A 64 20.23 -4.60 14.36
C ASN A 64 18.73 -4.38 14.07
N ASP A 65 18.42 -3.79 12.92
CA ASP A 65 17.07 -3.45 12.48
C ASP A 65 16.63 -4.30 11.27
N PHE A 66 16.09 -5.49 11.57
CA PHE A 66 15.58 -6.38 10.53
C PHE A 66 14.50 -5.72 9.65
N VAL A 67 13.60 -4.93 10.25
CA VAL A 67 12.48 -4.35 9.51
C VAL A 67 13.00 -3.32 8.53
N GLY A 68 13.96 -2.49 8.94
CA GLY A 68 14.68 -1.60 8.03
C GLY A 68 15.35 -2.34 6.88
N MET A 69 16.07 -3.43 7.17
CA MET A 69 16.70 -4.26 6.14
C MET A 69 15.68 -4.82 5.12
N ASP A 70 14.58 -5.42 5.59
CA ASP A 70 13.57 -5.98 4.69
C ASP A 70 12.85 -4.88 3.89
N MET A 71 12.61 -3.70 4.48
CA MET A 71 12.04 -2.56 3.76
C MET A 71 12.98 -2.06 2.66
N ALA A 72 14.27 -1.90 2.93
CA ALA A 72 15.26 -1.52 1.92
C ALA A 72 15.32 -2.56 0.78
N ARG A 73 15.39 -3.86 1.12
CA ARG A 73 15.33 -4.97 0.15
C ARG A 73 14.06 -4.91 -0.72
N LYS A 74 12.90 -4.60 -0.12
CA LYS A 74 11.63 -4.47 -0.85
C LYS A 74 11.61 -3.26 -1.79
N PHE A 75 12.21 -2.13 -1.41
CA PHE A 75 12.36 -0.98 -2.32
C PHE A 75 13.26 -1.32 -3.51
N ILE A 76 14.34 -2.06 -3.28
CA ILE A 76 15.23 -2.56 -4.34
C ILE A 76 14.46 -3.52 -5.27
N GLN A 77 13.69 -4.46 -4.69
CA GLN A 77 12.81 -5.35 -5.45
C GLN A 77 11.78 -4.57 -6.28
N MET A 78 11.18 -3.53 -5.71
CA MET A 78 10.22 -2.68 -6.39
C MET A 78 10.88 -1.90 -7.55
N GLY A 79 12.16 -1.53 -7.42
CA GLY A 79 12.95 -0.93 -8.51
C GLY A 79 13.12 -1.89 -9.68
N MET A 80 13.44 -3.16 -9.39
CA MET A 80 13.55 -4.22 -10.39
C MET A 80 12.20 -4.44 -11.11
N THR A 81 11.11 -4.66 -10.37
CA THR A 81 9.80 -5.01 -10.94
C THR A 81 9.18 -3.84 -11.71
N ARG A 82 9.29 -2.61 -11.19
CA ARG A 82 8.75 -1.41 -11.85
C ARG A 82 9.56 -1.08 -13.11
N SER A 83 10.89 -1.13 -13.06
CA SER A 83 11.72 -0.91 -14.24
C SER A 83 11.37 -1.91 -15.35
N LYS A 84 11.27 -3.21 -15.01
CA LYS A 84 10.87 -4.24 -15.98
C LYS A 84 9.48 -4.00 -16.56
N ARG A 85 8.55 -3.47 -15.77
CA ARG A 85 7.21 -3.11 -16.26
C ARG A 85 7.27 -1.96 -17.26
N TYR A 86 8.09 -0.95 -17.05
CA TYR A 86 8.25 0.15 -18.02
C TYR A 86 9.03 -0.27 -19.27
N ALA A 87 9.91 -1.28 -19.16
CA ALA A 87 10.51 -1.91 -20.33
C ALA A 87 9.46 -2.65 -21.16
N ASN A 88 8.57 -3.42 -20.53
CA ASN A 88 7.55 -4.20 -21.23
C ASN A 88 6.36 -3.37 -21.76
N TYR A 89 6.04 -2.24 -21.14
CA TYR A 89 4.83 -1.47 -21.45
C TYR A 89 5.17 0.02 -21.54
N LYS A 90 4.90 0.64 -22.70
CA LYS A 90 5.08 2.08 -22.89
C LYS A 90 4.29 2.87 -21.83
N GLY A 91 4.97 3.72 -21.07
CA GLY A 91 4.36 4.48 -19.97
C GLY A 91 4.04 3.66 -18.70
N GLY A 92 4.40 2.37 -18.65
CA GLY A 92 4.28 1.54 -17.46
C GLY A 92 2.86 1.08 -17.10
N ARG A 93 1.87 1.34 -17.98
CA ARG A 93 0.48 0.86 -17.84
C ARG A 93 0.37 -0.58 -18.35
N LYS A 94 0.00 -1.49 -17.45
CA LYS A 94 -0.15 -2.93 -17.75
C LYS A 94 -1.60 -3.34 -18.09
N TYR A 95 -2.58 -2.59 -17.59
CA TYR A 95 -4.00 -2.89 -17.71
C TYR A 95 -4.72 -1.73 -18.41
N VAL A 96 -5.71 -2.04 -19.24
CA VAL A 96 -6.46 -1.06 -20.06
C VAL A 96 -7.11 0.03 -19.20
N ASP A 97 -7.68 -0.35 -18.06
CA ASP A 97 -8.34 0.54 -17.10
C ASP A 97 -7.41 1.08 -16.00
N GLY A 98 -6.12 0.70 -16.04
CA GLY A 98 -5.14 1.03 -15.01
C GLY A 98 -5.36 0.35 -13.65
N ARG A 99 -6.42 -0.46 -13.49
CA ARG A 99 -6.74 -1.18 -12.26
C ARG A 99 -6.26 -2.62 -12.41
N GLY A 100 -5.72 -3.22 -11.34
CA GLY A 100 -5.10 -4.55 -11.37
C GLY A 100 -6.04 -5.74 -11.66
N LYS A 101 -7.23 -5.48 -12.21
CA LYS A 101 -8.27 -6.47 -12.51
C LYS A 101 -8.84 -6.34 -13.94
N GLY A 102 -8.32 -5.44 -14.78
CA GLY A 102 -8.75 -5.27 -16.17
C GLY A 102 -8.03 -6.19 -17.17
N ASN A 103 -8.39 -6.05 -18.44
CA ASN A 103 -7.68 -6.72 -19.55
C ASN A 103 -6.22 -6.24 -19.61
N MET A 104 -5.29 -7.18 -19.76
CA MET A 104 -3.88 -6.85 -19.93
C MET A 104 -3.63 -6.23 -21.30
N ILE A 105 -2.84 -5.16 -21.33
CA ILE A 105 -2.37 -4.57 -22.58
C ILE A 105 -1.26 -5.48 -23.13
N GLU A 106 -1.13 -5.53 -24.46
CA GLU A 106 0.02 -6.17 -25.10
C GLU A 106 1.33 -5.47 -24.73
N LYS A 107 2.42 -6.23 -24.71
CA LYS A 107 3.75 -5.66 -24.47
C LYS A 107 4.13 -4.77 -25.65
N SER A 108 4.60 -3.57 -25.34
CA SER A 108 5.16 -2.65 -26.32
C SER A 108 6.56 -3.10 -26.74
N LYS A 109 6.97 -2.80 -27.97
CA LYS A 109 8.33 -3.04 -28.48
C LYS A 109 8.84 -1.80 -29.19
N GLY A 110 10.15 -1.55 -29.11
CA GLY A 110 10.84 -0.45 -29.81
C GLY A 110 10.46 0.95 -29.32
N HIS A 111 9.77 1.08 -28.18
CA HIS A 111 9.42 2.39 -27.66
C HIS A 111 10.60 3.05 -26.96
N ASP A 112 10.57 4.38 -26.96
CA ASP A 112 11.60 5.18 -26.31
C ASP A 112 11.75 4.82 -24.83
N GLY A 113 13.00 4.66 -24.40
CA GLY A 113 13.39 4.24 -23.05
C GLY A 113 13.28 2.74 -22.75
N GLU A 114 12.80 1.87 -23.66
CA GLU A 114 12.70 0.41 -23.41
C GLU A 114 14.04 -0.18 -22.92
N LYS A 115 15.11 0.03 -23.69
CA LYS A 115 16.45 -0.50 -23.38
C LYS A 115 17.01 0.04 -22.07
N GLU A 116 16.76 1.32 -21.78
CA GLU A 116 17.17 1.95 -20.51
C GLU A 116 16.46 1.33 -19.32
N LYS A 117 15.15 1.04 -19.44
CA LYS A 117 14.36 0.42 -18.38
C LYS A 117 14.71 -1.05 -18.17
N GLU A 118 15.07 -1.76 -19.23
CA GLU A 118 15.56 -3.13 -19.13
C GLU A 118 16.87 -3.18 -18.36
N LYS A 119 17.84 -2.33 -18.71
CA LYS A 119 19.12 -2.21 -18.00
C LYS A 119 18.93 -1.80 -16.54
N ALA A 120 18.07 -0.81 -16.27
CA ALA A 120 17.74 -0.40 -14.90
C ALA A 120 17.15 -1.56 -14.08
N SER A 121 16.31 -2.41 -14.69
CA SER A 121 15.80 -3.61 -14.02
C SER A 121 16.91 -4.58 -13.65
N GLY A 122 17.88 -4.79 -14.55
CA GLY A 122 19.06 -5.62 -14.31
C GLY A 122 19.89 -5.15 -13.11
N ILE A 123 20.17 -3.84 -13.03
CA ILE A 123 20.90 -3.22 -11.92
C ILE A 123 20.22 -3.51 -10.57
N PHE A 124 18.91 -3.26 -10.48
CA PHE A 124 18.18 -3.56 -9.25
C PHE A 124 18.11 -5.06 -8.93
N LYS A 125 18.09 -5.92 -9.96
CA LYS A 125 18.06 -7.37 -9.78
C LYS A 125 19.35 -7.86 -9.10
N GLU A 126 20.51 -7.41 -9.57
CA GLU A 126 21.81 -7.78 -8.99
C GLU A 126 21.88 -7.40 -7.50
N VAL A 127 21.49 -6.16 -7.17
CA VAL A 127 21.47 -5.70 -5.77
C VAL A 127 20.43 -6.46 -4.94
N TRP A 128 19.26 -6.77 -5.50
CA TRP A 128 18.24 -7.56 -4.81
C TRP A 128 18.71 -8.97 -4.49
N GLU A 129 19.43 -9.62 -5.42
CA GLU A 129 20.05 -10.93 -5.19
C GLU A 129 21.10 -10.85 -4.07
N ARG A 130 21.92 -9.79 -4.06
CA ARG A 130 22.87 -9.53 -2.98
C ARG A 130 22.18 -9.43 -1.61
N CYS A 131 21.09 -8.66 -1.50
CA CYS A 131 20.32 -8.58 -0.24
C CYS A 131 19.78 -9.93 0.21
N ARG A 132 19.35 -10.79 -0.72
CA ARG A 132 18.81 -12.13 -0.40
C ARG A 132 19.88 -13.09 0.09
N HIS A 133 21.07 -13.02 -0.49
CA HIS A 133 22.19 -13.88 -0.13
C HIS A 133 23.00 -13.35 1.07
N HIS A 134 22.73 -12.14 1.55
CA HIS A 134 23.34 -11.60 2.75
C HIS A 134 23.04 -12.48 3.97
N GLN A 135 24.08 -13.07 4.58
CA GLN A 135 23.94 -14.02 5.69
C GLN A 135 23.24 -13.38 6.90
N GLY A 136 23.66 -12.18 7.31
CA GLY A 136 23.05 -11.47 8.43
C GLY A 136 21.56 -11.15 8.22
N TYR A 137 21.11 -10.99 6.96
CA TYR A 137 19.69 -10.80 6.67
C TYR A 137 18.90 -12.09 6.91
N GLN A 138 19.46 -13.24 6.51
CA GLN A 138 18.81 -14.53 6.71
C GLN A 138 18.72 -14.88 8.20
N GLU A 139 19.76 -14.59 8.97
CA GLU A 139 19.81 -14.79 10.41
C GLU A 139 18.81 -13.89 11.14
N MET A 140 18.87 -12.58 10.90
CA MET A 140 17.96 -11.62 11.51
C MET A 140 16.50 -11.86 11.13
N LYS A 141 16.23 -12.37 9.91
CA LYS A 141 14.88 -12.78 9.51
C LYS A 141 14.37 -13.94 10.37
N LYS A 142 15.19 -14.97 10.59
CA LYS A 142 14.82 -16.12 11.42
C LYS A 142 14.52 -15.66 12.84
N GLU A 143 15.40 -14.84 13.40
CA GLU A 143 15.25 -14.31 14.75
C GLU A 143 14.02 -13.41 14.89
N PHE A 144 13.80 -12.48 13.95
CA PHE A 144 12.61 -11.63 13.94
C PHE A 144 11.32 -12.45 13.94
N LEU A 145 11.23 -13.48 13.10
CA LEU A 145 10.05 -14.35 13.05
C LEU A 145 9.84 -15.12 14.36
N ARG A 146 10.91 -15.57 15.01
CA ARG A 146 10.86 -16.24 16.33
C ARG A 146 10.34 -15.28 17.40
N VAL A 147 10.98 -14.11 17.55
CA VAL A 147 10.60 -13.08 18.53
C VAL A 147 9.18 -12.59 18.29
N GLN A 148 8.80 -12.34 17.04
CA GLN A 148 7.45 -11.91 16.70
C GLN A 148 6.40 -12.96 17.06
N LYS A 149 6.67 -14.24 16.80
CA LYS A 149 5.78 -15.34 17.19
C LYS A 149 5.59 -15.40 18.70
N GLU A 150 6.66 -15.22 19.47
CA GLU A 150 6.61 -15.16 20.93
C GLU A 150 5.82 -13.95 21.42
N TRP A 151 6.09 -12.77 20.87
CA TRP A 151 5.39 -11.53 21.20
C TRP A 151 3.88 -11.62 20.94
N LEU A 152 3.46 -12.19 19.81
CA LEU A 152 2.03 -12.38 19.51
C LEU A 152 1.34 -13.36 20.47
N LYS A 153 2.06 -14.34 21.01
CA LYS A 153 1.52 -15.25 22.03
C LYS A 153 1.35 -14.57 23.38
N THR A 154 2.25 -13.67 23.75
CA THR A 154 2.19 -12.96 25.04
C THR A 154 1.12 -11.88 25.01
N GLU A 155 1.07 -11.06 23.96
CA GLU A 155 0.04 -10.02 23.80
C GLU A 155 -1.34 -10.64 23.53
N GLY A 156 -1.41 -11.78 22.84
CA GLY A 156 -2.67 -12.54 22.67
C GLY A 156 -3.16 -13.27 23.92
N ARG A 157 -2.37 -13.31 25.00
CA ARG A 157 -2.76 -13.80 26.33
C ARG A 157 -3.21 -12.67 27.27
N VAL A 158 -3.01 -11.41 26.89
CA VAL A 158 -3.63 -10.27 27.58
C VAL A 158 -5.11 -10.29 27.19
N LYS A 159 -5.93 -10.89 28.05
CA LYS A 159 -7.38 -10.66 28.01
C LYS A 159 -7.60 -9.16 28.16
N PRO A 160 -8.56 -8.55 27.44
CA PRO A 160 -8.95 -7.17 27.67
C PRO A 160 -9.69 -7.10 29.00
N GLU A 161 -8.95 -7.09 30.10
CA GLU A 161 -9.44 -6.73 31.42
C GLU A 161 -8.62 -5.50 31.84
N ASP A 162 -9.36 -4.44 32.19
CA ASP A 162 -8.91 -3.12 32.63
C ASP A 162 -8.55 -2.08 31.54
N GLN A 163 -9.45 -1.89 30.58
CA GLN A 163 -9.84 -0.51 30.25
C GLN A 163 -11.13 -0.20 31.00
N GLU A 164 -11.00 0.50 32.12
CA GLU A 164 -12.09 1.17 32.81
C GLU A 164 -12.62 2.27 31.87
N VAL A 165 -13.50 1.88 30.94
CA VAL A 165 -14.23 2.84 30.11
C VAL A 165 -15.36 3.37 30.98
N GLU A 166 -15.16 4.58 31.49
CA GLU A 166 -16.17 5.42 32.13
C GLU A 166 -17.47 5.36 31.31
N ARG A 167 -18.45 4.62 31.82
CA ARG A 167 -19.74 4.42 31.14
C ARG A 167 -20.57 5.69 31.29
N MET A 168 -20.55 6.56 30.29
CA MET A 168 -21.57 7.61 30.18
C MET A 168 -22.97 6.97 30.08
N PRO A 169 -23.96 7.39 30.90
CA PRO A 169 -25.29 6.79 30.89
C PRO A 169 -26.05 7.18 29.62
N LYS A 170 -26.52 6.17 28.88
CA LYS A 170 -27.42 6.34 27.73
C LYS A 170 -28.79 6.82 28.22
N LYS A 171 -29.18 8.04 27.83
CA LYS A 171 -30.56 8.54 28.02
C LYS A 171 -31.55 7.61 27.28
N ARG A 172 -32.40 6.94 28.05
CA ARG A 172 -33.59 6.23 27.54
C ARG A 172 -34.63 7.26 27.13
N ASN A 173 -34.87 7.43 25.84
CA ASN A 173 -36.09 8.07 25.35
C ASN A 173 -37.20 7.03 25.32
N ASN A 174 -38.15 7.16 26.25
CA ASN A 174 -39.41 6.45 26.23
C ASN A 174 -40.50 7.49 25.90
N SER A 175 -41.02 7.47 24.69
CA SER A 175 -42.25 8.18 24.34
C SER A 175 -43.16 7.23 23.58
N ARG A 176 -43.99 6.53 24.36
CA ARG A 176 -45.16 5.80 23.93
C ARG A 176 -46.29 6.83 23.77
N ILE A 177 -46.70 7.13 22.55
CA ILE A 177 -48.02 7.70 22.27
C ILE A 177 -48.69 6.77 21.26
N LYS A 178 -49.74 6.09 21.73
CA LYS A 178 -50.71 5.38 20.91
C LYS A 178 -51.67 6.42 20.34
N VAL A 179 -52.01 6.32 19.06
CA VAL A 179 -53.26 6.88 18.54
C VAL A 179 -53.92 5.78 17.71
N GLU A 180 -55.21 5.60 17.99
CA GLU A 180 -56.10 4.52 17.55
C GLU A 180 -56.59 4.75 16.11
N ASP A 181 -56.84 3.66 15.40
CA ASP A 181 -57.58 3.64 14.13
C ASP A 181 -59.07 3.87 14.40
N ALA A 182 -59.65 4.86 13.73
CA ALA A 182 -61.10 4.99 13.53
C ALA A 182 -61.39 5.37 12.08
N ASN A 183 -62.21 4.52 11.48
CA ASN A 183 -62.72 4.50 10.12
C ASN A 183 -63.69 5.67 9.85
N GLU A 184 -63.70 6.22 8.64
CA GLU A 184 -64.90 6.35 7.76
C GLU A 184 -64.85 7.50 6.74
N THR A 185 -65.29 7.13 5.53
CA THR A 185 -65.97 7.93 4.50
C THR A 185 -65.16 8.89 3.61
N GLY A 186 -65.12 8.53 2.33
CA GLY A 186 -65.90 9.30 1.35
C GLY A 186 -65.13 10.09 0.28
N VAL A 187 -65.36 9.66 -0.96
CA VAL A 187 -65.51 10.47 -2.19
C VAL A 187 -64.27 10.70 -3.08
N ALA A 188 -64.39 10.05 -4.24
CA ALA A 188 -63.78 10.25 -5.56
C ALA A 188 -63.27 11.66 -5.92
N LEU A 189 -62.26 11.72 -6.81
CA LEU A 189 -62.40 12.28 -8.16
C LEU A 189 -61.12 12.07 -9.01
N GLN A 190 -61.36 11.79 -10.29
CA GLN A 190 -60.40 11.62 -11.38
C GLN A 190 -59.78 12.96 -11.85
N GLY A 191 -58.61 12.92 -12.49
CA GLY A 191 -58.10 13.97 -13.38
C GLY A 191 -56.63 13.77 -13.75
N ARG A 192 -56.34 13.12 -14.89
CA ARG A 192 -55.77 13.70 -16.14
C ARG A 192 -54.44 14.45 -15.94
N ASP A 193 -53.29 13.93 -16.38
CA ASP A 193 -52.78 13.82 -17.77
C ASP A 193 -52.03 15.08 -18.26
N SER A 194 -50.97 14.84 -19.05
CA SER A 194 -50.36 15.71 -20.09
C SER A 194 -49.08 16.55 -19.85
N ARG A 195 -48.11 16.25 -20.76
CA ARG A 195 -47.13 17.10 -21.49
C ARG A 195 -45.77 17.37 -20.82
N SER A 196 -44.61 16.97 -21.37
CA SER A 196 -43.97 17.11 -22.71
C SER A 196 -43.32 18.47 -22.98
N ASN A 197 -42.16 18.42 -23.65
CA ASN A 197 -41.33 19.49 -24.25
C ASN A 197 -40.22 20.06 -23.33
N LEU A 198 -39.01 20.40 -23.80
CA LEU A 198 -38.53 20.66 -25.16
C LEU A 198 -37.00 20.51 -25.21
N THR A 199 -36.53 20.18 -26.41
CA THR A 199 -35.18 20.32 -26.98
C THR A 199 -34.61 21.75 -26.91
N GLU A 200 -33.29 21.91 -26.80
CA GLU A 200 -32.55 22.80 -27.72
C GLU A 200 -31.05 22.46 -27.85
N ARG A 201 -30.59 22.60 -29.09
CA ARG A 201 -29.22 22.49 -29.59
C ARG A 201 -28.51 23.85 -29.47
N ALA A 202 -27.19 23.84 -29.33
CA ALA A 202 -26.34 24.87 -29.93
C ALA A 202 -24.95 24.30 -30.24
N SER A 203 -24.63 24.23 -31.53
CA SER A 203 -23.29 24.12 -32.10
C SER A 203 -22.72 25.51 -32.39
N LEU A 204 -21.44 25.55 -32.77
CA LEU A 204 -20.59 26.65 -33.31
C LEU A 204 -19.57 27.14 -32.26
N SER A 205 -18.25 27.14 -32.49
CA SER A 205 -17.43 26.99 -33.71
C SER A 205 -16.20 26.12 -33.45
#